data_AF-A0ABD5ERP9-F1
#
_entry.id   AF-A0ABD5ERP9-F1
#
_cell.length_a   1.000
_cell.length_b   1.000
_cell.length_c   1.000
_cell.angle_alpha   90.00
_cell.angle_beta   90.00
_cell.angle_gamma   90.00
#
_symmetry.space_group_name_H-M   'P 1'
#
loop_
_entity.id
_entity.type
_entity.pdbx_description
1 polymer ?
#
loop_
_entity_poly.entity_id
_entity_poly.type
_entity_poly.pdbx_seq_one_letter_code
_entity_poly.pdbx_strand_id
1 'polypeptide(L)'
;MLLPATAEVARHLRRYRAWERLMLASPADPAVRSAFEDAGYTLCVLMGERCAREAADAAERYPHGTRPAPHLARDVPHKALAALPGAPPAPPHSPAAASARPTHQ
;
A
#
# COMPACT_ATOMS: atom_id res chain seq x y z
N MET A 1 26.60 -1.35 -18.25
CA MET A 1 25.54 -0.82 -17.36
C MET A 1 25.61 -1.60 -16.07
N LEU A 2 25.94 -0.95 -14.95
CA LEU A 2 25.97 -1.59 -13.63
C LEU A 2 24.53 -1.94 -13.25
N LEU A 3 24.19 -3.23 -13.31
CA LEU A 3 23.04 -3.75 -12.57
C LEU A 3 23.21 -3.29 -11.11
N PRO A 4 22.12 -2.96 -10.38
CA PRO A 4 22.24 -2.77 -8.94
C PRO A 4 22.95 -4.01 -8.40
N ALA A 5 24.08 -3.80 -7.70
CA ALA A 5 24.88 -4.92 -7.21
C ALA A 5 23.93 -5.81 -6.40
N THR A 6 23.93 -7.12 -6.62
CA THR A 6 23.10 -8.08 -5.87
C THR A 6 23.19 -7.87 -4.35
N ALA A 7 24.33 -7.39 -3.85
CA ALA A 7 24.54 -6.99 -2.47
C ALA A 7 23.65 -5.82 -2.00
N GLU A 8 23.41 -4.83 -2.87
CA GLU A 8 22.53 -3.69 -2.59
C GLU A 8 21.07 -4.14 -2.48
N VAL A 9 20.59 -4.91 -3.46
CA VAL A 9 19.24 -5.51 -3.42
C VAL A 9 19.05 -6.33 -2.14
N ALA A 10 20.03 -7.17 -1.79
CA ALA A 10 19.99 -7.97 -0.57
C ALA A 10 19.96 -7.11 0.72
N ARG A 11 20.65 -5.96 0.74
CA ARG A 11 20.61 -5.02 1.87
C ARG A 11 19.22 -4.40 2.02
N HIS A 12 18.61 -3.97 0.92
CA HIS A 12 17.27 -3.38 0.92
C HIS A 12 16.20 -4.41 1.32
N LEU A 13 16.31 -5.65 0.84
CA LEU A 13 15.43 -6.74 1.24
C LEU A 13 15.47 -7.02 2.74
N ARG A 14 16.68 -7.11 3.34
CA ARG A 14 16.82 -7.30 4.79
C ARG A 14 16.19 -6.16 5.59
N ARG A 15 16.37 -4.91 5.14
CA ARG A 15 15.77 -3.72 5.77
C ARG A 15 14.24 -3.77 5.69
N TYR A 16 13.68 -4.13 4.53
CA TYR A 16 12.24 -4.28 4.36
C TYR A 16 11.65 -5.34 5.30
N ARG A 17 12.26 -6.54 5.38
CA ARG A 17 11.79 -7.60 6.29
C ARG A 17 11.88 -7.21 7.76
N ALA A 18 12.86 -6.39 8.15
CA ALA A 18 12.92 -5.86 9.52
C ALA A 18 11.76 -4.90 9.81
N TRP A 19 11.44 -3.99 8.88
CA TRP A 19 10.30 -3.11 9.00
C TRP A 19 8.96 -3.84 8.93
N GLU A 20 8.84 -4.90 8.14
CA GLU A 20 7.64 -5.75 8.10
C GLU A 20 7.35 -6.33 9.50
N ARG A 21 8.36 -6.88 10.18
CA ARG A 21 8.21 -7.37 11.56
C ARG A 21 7.85 -6.26 12.55
N LEU A 22 8.45 -5.08 12.41
CA LEU A 22 8.14 -3.93 13.27
C LEU A 22 6.72 -3.40 13.00
N MET A 23 6.27 -3.38 11.75
CA MET A 23 4.92 -2.96 11.37
C MET A 23 3.86 -3.94 11.91
N LEU A 24 4.17 -5.23 11.96
CA LEU A 24 3.33 -6.23 12.63
C LEU A 24 3.29 -6.06 14.16
N ALA A 25 4.40 -5.63 14.77
CA ALA A 25 4.46 -5.42 16.22
C ALA A 25 3.80 -4.10 16.67
N SER A 26 3.94 -3.04 15.85
CA SER A 26 3.52 -1.67 16.17
C SER A 26 2.84 -0.99 14.98
N PRO A 27 1.66 -1.46 14.53
CA PRO A 27 1.01 -0.94 13.33
C PRO A 27 0.49 0.51 13.48
N ALA A 28 0.31 0.98 14.72
CA ALA A 28 -0.16 2.33 15.03
C ALA A 28 0.96 3.38 15.07
N ASP A 29 2.22 2.97 15.02
CA ASP A 29 3.36 3.90 15.02
C ASP A 29 3.55 4.51 13.61
N PRO A 30 3.35 5.82 13.44
CA PRO A 30 3.46 6.47 12.14
C PRO A 30 4.90 6.47 11.59
N ALA A 31 5.92 6.46 12.46
CA ALA A 31 7.31 6.41 12.02
C ALA A 31 7.66 5.04 11.44
N VAL A 32 7.17 3.96 12.07
CA VAL A 32 7.30 2.59 11.56
C VAL A 32 6.60 2.45 10.21
N ARG A 33 5.39 3.02 10.09
CA ARG A 33 4.63 3.01 8.82
C ARG A 33 5.36 3.73 7.70
N SER A 34 5.83 4.96 7.94
CA SER A 34 6.58 5.73 6.95
C SER A 34 7.88 5.01 6.54
N ALA A 35 8.65 4.48 7.49
CA ALA A 35 9.88 3.77 7.19
C ALA A 35 9.64 2.46 6.41
N PHE A 36 8.53 1.77 6.68
CA PHE A 36 8.10 0.60 5.93
C PHE A 36 7.71 0.95 4.49
N GLU A 37 6.95 2.02 4.29
CA GLU A 37 6.56 2.53 2.97
C GLU A 37 7.79 2.96 2.14
N ASP A 38 8.73 3.69 2.74
CA ASP A 38 9.99 4.10 2.09
C ASP A 38 10.85 2.91 1.66
N ALA A 39 10.95 1.90 2.53
CA ALA A 39 11.68 0.67 2.23
C ALA A 39 11.00 -0.11 1.09
N GLY A 40 9.66 -0.17 1.10
CA GLY A 40 8.86 -0.77 0.05
C GLY A 40 9.03 -0.06 -1.30
N TYR A 41 8.94 1.28 -1.31
CA TYR A 41 9.13 2.09 -2.51
C TYR A 41 10.50 1.88 -3.15
N THR A 42 11.56 1.84 -2.33
CA THR A 42 12.92 1.57 -2.82
C THR A 42 13.01 0.20 -3.50
N LEU A 43 12.43 -0.84 -2.91
CA LEU A 43 12.38 -2.18 -3.52
C LEU A 43 11.58 -2.20 -4.83
N CYS A 44 10.43 -1.52 -4.87
CA CYS A 44 9.62 -1.40 -6.07
C CYS A 44 10.43 -0.80 -7.24
N VAL A 45 11.18 0.28 -7.00
CA VAL A 45 12.03 0.91 -8.01
C VAL A 45 13.19 0.00 -8.45
N LEU A 46 13.85 -0.67 -7.50
CA LEU A 46 14.99 -1.56 -7.80
C LEU A 46 14.58 -2.80 -8.60
N MET A 47 13.39 -3.35 -8.33
CA MET A 47 12.91 -4.57 -8.99
C MET A 47 12.00 -4.30 -10.19
N GLY A 48 11.47 -3.08 -10.33
CA GLY A 48 10.53 -2.71 -11.39
C GLY A 48 9.11 -3.21 -11.16
N GLU A 49 8.72 -3.41 -9.89
CA GLU A 49 7.42 -3.94 -9.48
C GLU A 49 6.53 -2.85 -8.89
N ARG A 50 5.20 -3.02 -8.99
CA ARG A 50 4.23 -2.01 -8.49
C ARG A 50 3.90 -2.15 -7.02
N CYS A 51 4.12 -3.32 -6.43
CA CYS A 51 3.81 -3.60 -5.04
C CYS A 51 5.05 -4.03 -4.25
N ALA A 52 5.18 -3.55 -3.01
CA ALA A 52 6.35 -3.85 -2.15
C ALA A 52 6.51 -5.35 -1.86
N ARG A 53 5.40 -6.09 -1.76
CA ARG A 53 5.40 -7.56 -1.60
C ARG A 53 5.96 -8.26 -2.84
N GLU A 54 5.47 -7.91 -4.02
CA GLU A 54 5.94 -8.47 -5.29
C GLU A 54 7.43 -8.13 -5.51
N ALA A 55 7.81 -6.89 -5.18
CA ALA A 55 9.20 -6.46 -5.22
C ALA A 55 10.10 -7.27 -4.26
N ALA A 56 9.63 -7.59 -3.06
CA ALA A 56 10.37 -8.44 -2.13
C ALA A 56 10.54 -9.86 -2.68
N ASP A 57 9.48 -10.45 -3.22
CA ASP A 57 9.53 -11.79 -3.83
C ASP A 57 10.46 -11.82 -5.06
N ALA A 58 10.43 -10.76 -5.88
CA ALA A 58 11.33 -10.57 -7.01
C ALA A 58 12.79 -10.42 -6.54
N ALA A 59 13.03 -9.66 -5.48
CA ALA A 59 14.35 -9.47 -4.88
C ALA A 59 14.91 -10.77 -4.27
N GLU A 60 14.06 -11.62 -3.70
CA GLU A 60 14.45 -12.95 -3.21
C GLU A 60 14.90 -13.89 -4.34
N ARG A 61 14.32 -13.76 -5.53
CA ARG A 61 14.69 -14.54 -6.73
C ARG A 61 15.89 -13.95 -7.49
N TYR A 62 16.19 -12.67 -7.30
CA TYR A 62 17.29 -11.95 -7.95
C TYR A 62 18.68 -12.62 -7.83
N PRO A 63 19.13 -13.11 -6.65
CA PRO A 63 20.42 -13.80 -6.54
C PRO A 63 20.50 -15.14 -7.29
N HIS A 64 19.37 -15.72 -7.73
CA HIS A 64 19.33 -16.98 -8.46
C HIS A 64 19.35 -16.82 -10.00
N GLY A 65 19.71 -15.65 -10.52
CA GLY A 65 20.07 -15.47 -11.93
C GLY A 65 18.91 -15.15 -12.89
N THR A 66 17.69 -14.96 -12.38
CA THR A 66 16.58 -14.41 -13.17
C THR A 66 16.26 -13.01 -12.67
N ARG A 67 16.60 -11.99 -13.46
CA ARG A 67 15.90 -10.71 -13.37
C ARG A 67 14.45 -11.00 -13.79
N PRO A 68 13.45 -10.86 -12.92
CA PRO A 68 12.08 -10.98 -13.36
C PRO A 68 11.85 -9.95 -14.46
N ALA A 69 11.30 -10.38 -15.59
CA ALA A 69 10.82 -9.43 -16.59
C ALA A 69 9.76 -8.54 -15.90
N PRO A 70 9.82 -7.21 -16.04
CA PRO A 70 8.93 -6.30 -15.32
C PRO A 70 7.48 -6.76 -15.52
N HIS A 71 6.78 -7.07 -14.43
CA HIS A 71 5.44 -7.66 -14.45
C HIS A 71 4.33 -6.65 -14.78
N LEU A 72 4.61 -5.65 -15.64
CA LEU A 72 3.68 -4.59 -16.06
C LEU A 72 2.40 -5.11 -16.76
N ALA A 73 2.25 -6.42 -16.97
CA ALA A 73 1.15 -7.04 -17.72
C ALA A 73 0.28 -8.04 -16.93
N ARG A 74 0.41 -8.14 -15.60
CA ARG A 74 -0.62 -8.83 -14.80
C ARG A 74 -1.54 -7.78 -14.16
N ASP A 75 -2.53 -7.37 -14.94
CA ASP A 75 -3.75 -6.75 -14.44
C ASP A 75 -4.37 -7.65 -13.37
N VAL A 76 -4.09 -7.35 -12.10
CA VAL A 76 -4.94 -7.76 -10.99
C VAL A 76 -5.27 -6.49 -10.21
N PRO A 77 -6.53 -6.01 -10.24
CA PRO A 77 -6.90 -4.86 -9.44
C PRO A 77 -6.85 -5.25 -7.96
N HIS A 78 -5.85 -4.75 -7.24
CA HIS A 78 -5.81 -4.75 -5.77
C HIS A 78 -6.85 -3.76 -5.20
N LYS A 79 -8.13 -3.96 -5.51
CA LYS A 79 -9.24 -3.35 -4.79
C LYS A 79 -9.73 -4.35 -3.74
N ALA A 80 -9.05 -4.44 -2.59
CA ALA A 80 -9.58 -5.24 -1.47
C ALA A 80 -9.07 -4.89 -0.06
N LEU A 81 -8.08 -4.02 0.15
CA LEU A 81 -7.57 -3.73 1.50
C LEU A 81 -7.58 -2.24 1.89
N ALA A 82 -8.39 -1.43 1.20
CA ALA A 82 -8.70 -0.05 1.58
C ALA A 82 -10.19 0.15 1.93
N ALA A 83 -10.88 -0.92 2.34
CA ALA A 83 -12.25 -0.84 2.83
C ALA A 83 -12.28 -1.31 4.29
N LEU A 84 -12.04 -0.38 5.21
CA LEU A 84 -12.64 -0.49 6.54
C LEU A 84 -14.16 -0.45 6.34
N PRO A 85 -14.96 -1.46 6.75
CA PRO A 85 -16.40 -1.32 6.82
C PRO A 85 -16.72 -0.62 8.14
N GLY A 86 -16.80 0.70 8.15
CA GLY A 86 -16.99 1.41 9.42
C GLY A 86 -17.03 2.92 9.36
N ALA A 87 -17.77 3.49 8.43
CA ALA A 87 -18.26 4.87 8.59
C ALA A 87 -19.71 4.90 8.08
N PRO A 88 -20.72 5.15 8.95
CA PRO A 88 -22.06 5.37 8.46
C PRO A 88 -22.09 6.68 7.64
N PRO A 89 -22.72 6.70 6.46
CA PRO A 89 -22.98 7.96 5.78
C PRO A 89 -23.96 8.76 6.64
N ALA A 90 -23.57 9.96 7.05
CA ALA A 90 -24.48 10.94 7.61
C ALA A 90 -25.66 11.14 6.63
N PRO A 91 -26.91 11.23 7.10
CA PRO A 91 -28.06 11.32 6.22
C PRO A 91 -28.02 12.64 5.42
N PRO A 92 -28.45 12.62 4.14
CA PRO A 92 -28.63 13.83 3.39
C PRO A 92 -29.79 14.64 4.00
N HIS A 93 -29.54 15.91 4.31
CA HIS A 93 -30.62 16.85 4.57
C HIS A 93 -31.42 17.01 3.27
N SER A 94 -32.53 16.30 3.15
CA SER A 94 -33.52 16.53 2.11
C SER A 94 -34.13 17.92 2.27
N PRO A 95 -34.20 18.73 1.20
CA PRO A 95 -35.03 19.91 1.16
C PRO A 95 -36.48 19.53 0.81
N ALA A 96 -37.41 20.35 1.31
CA ALA A 96 -38.78 20.56 0.82
C ALA A 96 -39.90 19.55 1.20
N ALA A 97 -40.86 20.04 2.01
CA ALA A 97 -42.30 20.14 1.69
C ALA A 97 -43.03 20.71 2.93
N ALA A 98 -43.53 21.95 2.88
CA ALA A 98 -44.87 22.34 2.43
C ALA A 98 -45.93 22.34 3.56
N SER A 99 -46.31 23.57 3.94
CA SER A 99 -47.66 24.04 4.28
C SER A 99 -48.56 23.28 5.26
N ALA A 100 -48.93 23.97 6.36
CA ALA A 100 -50.32 24.13 6.79
C ALA A 100 -50.48 25.31 7.78
N ARG A 101 -51.30 26.31 7.40
CA ARG A 101 -52.04 27.26 8.30
C ARG A 101 -53.09 26.46 9.13
N PRO A 102 -53.96 27.06 9.99
CA PRO A 102 -54.05 28.39 10.64
C PRO A 102 -54.32 28.33 12.18
N THR A 103 -54.31 29.47 12.91
CA THR A 103 -55.47 30.03 13.69
C THR A 103 -55.07 31.13 14.70
N HIS A 104 -55.87 32.21 14.70
CA HIS A 104 -56.22 33.19 15.74
C HIS A 104 -55.32 33.43 16.96
N GLN A 105 -54.87 34.67 17.15
CA GLN A 105 -55.50 35.66 18.05
C GLN A 105 -55.04 37.08 17.68
#